data_AF-A0A357M8S6-F1
#
_entry.id   AF-A0A357M8S6-F1
#
_cell.length_a   1.000
_cell.length_b   1.000
_cell.length_c   1.000
_cell.angle_alpha   90.00
_cell.angle_beta   90.00
_cell.angle_gamma   90.00
#
_symmetry.space_group_name_H-M   'P 1'
#
loop_
_entity.id
_entity.type
_entity.pdbx_description
1 polymer ?
#
loop_
_entity_poly.entity_id
_entity_poly.type
_entity_poly.pdbx_seq_one_letter_code
_entity_poly.pdbx_strand_id
1 'polypeptide(L)'
;GAGGRFSYEEESTQEMKTDTIFRIASITKLFTATAIWQLADDGKIFMGQPVSSILPEFDAEPFKPITIAHLLTHTSGIAPDHGTISDTYYKSAWWYIYESELG
;
A
#
# COMPACT_ATOMS: atom_id res chain seq x y z
N GLY A 1 23.26 -31.18 15.73
CA GLY A 1 23.27 -29.78 15.28
C GLY A 1 22.11 -29.60 14.34
N ALA A 2 21.21 -28.66 14.61
CA ALA A 2 20.05 -28.41 13.76
C ALA A 2 20.49 -27.65 12.49
N GLY A 3 20.81 -28.40 11.43
CA GLY A 3 21.13 -27.85 10.12
C GLY A 3 19.84 -27.49 9.38
N GLY A 4 19.28 -26.31 9.65
CA GLY A 4 18.27 -25.71 8.78
C GLY A 4 18.90 -25.37 7.42
N ARG A 5 18.14 -25.55 6.33
CA ARG A 5 18.60 -25.22 4.97
C ARG A 5 18.72 -23.70 4.81
N PHE A 6 19.81 -23.27 4.21
CA PHE A 6 20.12 -21.86 3.93
C PHE A 6 19.91 -21.57 2.43
N SER A 7 18.75 -21.84 1.84
CA SER A 7 18.51 -21.49 0.41
C SER A 7 17.19 -20.76 0.21
N TYR A 8 17.17 -19.83 -0.76
CA TYR A 8 16.06 -18.89 -1.01
C TYR A 8 14.85 -19.53 -1.72
N GLU A 9 15.09 -20.48 -2.62
CA GLU A 9 14.04 -21.27 -3.29
C GLU A 9 14.11 -22.72 -2.83
N GLU A 10 12.96 -23.40 -2.75
CA GLU A 10 12.84 -24.78 -2.24
C GLU A 10 13.75 -25.78 -2.98
N GLU A 11 14.01 -25.56 -4.27
CA GLU A 11 14.92 -26.38 -5.09
C GLU A 11 16.31 -25.76 -5.28
N SER A 12 16.56 -24.57 -4.74
CA SER A 12 17.84 -23.89 -4.92
C SER A 12 18.92 -24.52 -4.04
N THR A 13 20.04 -24.84 -4.67
CA THR A 13 21.27 -25.30 -4.02
C THR A 13 22.18 -24.15 -3.60
N GLN A 14 21.81 -22.89 -3.89
CA GLN A 14 22.60 -21.74 -3.48
C GLN A 14 22.45 -21.48 -1.99
N GLU A 15 23.60 -21.41 -1.32
CA GLU A 15 23.71 -20.95 0.06
C GLU A 15 23.32 -19.47 0.19
N MET A 16 22.58 -19.17 1.25
CA MET A 16 22.11 -17.85 1.62
C MET A 16 23.29 -17.02 2.12
N LYS A 17 23.49 -15.88 1.48
CA LYS A 17 24.57 -14.94 1.78
C LYS A 17 23.99 -13.64 2.35
N THR A 18 24.82 -12.86 3.02
CA THR A 18 24.43 -11.57 3.60
C THR A 18 24.01 -10.54 2.56
N ASP A 19 24.36 -10.75 1.28
CA ASP A 19 24.01 -9.93 0.12
C ASP A 19 22.90 -10.54 -0.75
N THR A 20 22.26 -11.63 -0.29
CA THR A 20 21.13 -12.23 -1.00
C THR A 20 19.94 -11.26 -1.00
N ILE A 21 19.34 -11.05 -2.18
CA ILE A 21 18.22 -10.12 -2.36
C ILE A 21 16.91 -10.86 -2.11
N PHE A 22 16.10 -10.34 -1.20
CA PHE A 22 14.79 -10.90 -0.84
C PHE A 22 13.66 -9.97 -1.26
N ARG A 23 12.52 -10.56 -1.62
CA ARG A 23 11.24 -9.85 -1.64
C ARG A 23 10.80 -9.56 -0.21
N ILE A 24 10.66 -8.29 0.14
CA ILE A 24 10.34 -7.85 1.51
C ILE A 24 8.85 -7.54 1.74
N ALA A 25 8.01 -7.73 0.71
CA ALA A 25 6.57 -7.54 0.75
C ALA A 25 6.15 -6.22 1.46
N SER A 26 5.36 -6.31 2.54
CA SER A 26 4.83 -5.15 3.24
C SER A 26 5.88 -4.29 3.97
N ILE A 27 7.12 -4.75 4.15
CA ILE A 27 8.20 -3.91 4.69
C ILE A 27 8.44 -2.69 3.76
N THR A 28 8.15 -2.81 2.47
CA THR A 28 8.17 -1.70 1.50
C THR A 28 7.35 -0.48 1.96
N LYS A 29 6.27 -0.66 2.73
CA LYS A 29 5.43 0.44 3.22
C LYS A 29 6.21 1.44 4.09
N LEU A 30 7.25 0.99 4.80
CA LEU A 30 8.10 1.89 5.60
C LEU A 30 8.86 2.89 4.71
N PHE A 31 9.37 2.42 3.57
CA PHE A 31 10.05 3.27 2.60
C PHE A 31 9.08 4.26 1.96
N THR A 32 7.88 3.80 1.57
CA THR A 32 6.83 4.67 1.04
C THR A 32 6.39 5.73 2.07
N ALA A 33 6.17 5.34 3.32
CA ALA A 33 5.82 6.27 4.40
C ALA A 33 6.93 7.31 4.62
N THR A 34 8.20 6.89 4.57
CA THR A 34 9.35 7.81 4.69
C THR A 34 9.35 8.84 3.56
N ALA A 35 9.13 8.43 2.32
CA ALA A 35 9.04 9.35 1.18
C ALA A 35 7.89 10.36 1.32
N ILE A 36 6.74 9.91 1.85
CA ILE A 36 5.60 10.80 2.13
C ILE A 36 5.98 11.83 3.21
N TRP A 37 6.66 11.41 4.28
CA TRP A 37 7.11 12.36 5.31
C TRP A 37 8.15 13.35 4.79
N GLN A 38 9.05 12.95 3.89
CA GLN A 38 9.98 13.89 3.23
C GLN A 38 9.25 14.97 2.43
N LEU A 39 8.17 14.62 1.71
CA LEU A 39 7.35 15.61 1.02
C LEU A 39 6.64 16.56 2.00
N ALA A 40 6.29 16.07 3.19
CA ALA A 40 5.67 16.88 4.23
C ALA A 40 6.66 17.87 4.86
N ASP A 41 7.89 17.41 5.13
CA ASP A 41 8.98 18.26 5.62
C ASP A 41 9.33 19.36 4.61
N ASP A 42 9.26 19.05 3.31
CA ASP A 42 9.41 20.01 2.20
C ASP A 42 8.21 20.99 2.07
N GLY A 43 7.16 20.85 2.89
CA GLY A 43 5.96 21.66 2.84
C GLY A 43 5.07 21.44 1.61
N LYS A 44 5.30 20.37 0.84
CA LYS A 44 4.53 20.04 -0.37
C LYS A 44 3.19 19.40 -0.03
N ILE A 45 3.12 18.72 1.12
CA ILE A 45 1.93 18.03 1.62
C ILE A 45 1.80 18.20 3.14
N PHE A 46 0.59 18.06 3.69
CA PHE A 46 0.33 17.93 5.11
C PHE A 46 -0.61 16.74 5.40
N MET A 47 -0.51 16.13 6.58
CA MET A 47 -1.17 14.85 6.87
C MET A 47 -2.70 14.94 6.92
N GLY A 48 -3.24 16.10 7.32
CA GLY A 48 -4.68 16.35 7.36
C GLY A 48 -5.30 16.68 6.00
N GLN A 49 -4.51 16.76 4.93
CA GLN A 49 -5.05 17.15 3.63
C GLN A 49 -5.88 16.02 3.02
N PRO A 50 -7.01 16.32 2.35
CA PRO A 50 -7.75 15.35 1.58
C PRO A 50 -6.91 14.81 0.41
N VAL A 51 -6.98 13.50 0.16
CA VAL A 51 -6.27 12.87 -0.97
C VAL A 51 -6.78 13.39 -2.31
N SER A 52 -8.07 13.73 -2.38
CA SER A 52 -8.73 14.34 -3.55
C SER A 52 -8.08 15.65 -4.03
N SER A 53 -7.34 16.34 -3.16
CA SER A 53 -6.59 17.55 -3.55
C SER A 53 -5.33 17.25 -4.39
N ILE A 54 -4.85 16.01 -4.39
CA ILE A 54 -3.68 15.54 -5.13
C ILE A 54 -4.11 14.62 -6.28
N LEU A 55 -5.06 13.73 -6.00
CA LEU A 55 -5.56 12.72 -6.93
C LEU A 55 -7.06 12.94 -7.14
N PRO A 56 -7.47 13.59 -8.25
CA PRO A 56 -8.88 13.90 -8.53
C PRO A 56 -9.81 12.69 -8.50
N GLU A 57 -9.30 11.48 -8.73
CA GLU A 57 -10.02 10.22 -8.65
C GLU A 57 -10.57 9.94 -7.24
N PHE A 58 -9.99 10.54 -6.20
CA PHE A 58 -10.50 10.49 -4.84
C PHE A 58 -11.63 11.49 -4.61
N ASP A 59 -11.95 12.39 -5.55
CA ASP A 59 -13.07 13.35 -5.44
C ASP A 59 -14.45 12.73 -5.71
N ALA A 60 -14.63 11.47 -5.27
CA ALA A 60 -15.88 10.73 -5.33
C ALA A 60 -16.21 10.16 -3.96
N GLU A 61 -17.49 10.12 -3.58
CA GLU A 61 -17.93 9.43 -2.37
C GLU A 61 -17.78 7.91 -2.55
N PRO A 62 -17.32 7.15 -1.54
CA PRO A 62 -17.05 7.57 -0.15
C PRO A 62 -15.59 8.02 0.12
N PHE A 63 -14.76 8.24 -0.91
CA PHE A 63 -13.32 8.49 -0.76
C PHE A 63 -12.94 9.95 -0.54
N LYS A 64 -13.82 10.88 -0.93
CA LYS A 64 -13.63 12.33 -0.78
C LYS A 64 -13.14 12.79 0.61
N PRO A 65 -13.62 12.27 1.75
CA PRO A 65 -13.13 12.67 3.08
C PRO A 65 -11.81 12.00 3.51
N ILE A 66 -11.23 11.10 2.71
CA ILE A 66 -9.99 10.38 3.07
C ILE A 66 -8.81 11.35 3.03
N THR A 67 -8.04 11.37 4.12
CA THR A 67 -6.82 12.17 4.26
C THR A 67 -5.57 11.31 4.05
N ILE A 68 -4.43 11.96 3.84
CA ILE A 68 -3.13 11.26 3.78
C ILE A 68 -2.88 10.48 5.08
N ALA A 69 -3.20 11.07 6.25
CA ALA A 69 -3.07 10.39 7.53
C ALA A 69 -3.85 9.07 7.55
N HIS A 70 -5.10 9.06 7.07
CA HIS A 70 -5.91 7.84 7.02
C HIS A 70 -5.28 6.73 6.19
N LEU A 71 -4.59 7.07 5.09
CA LEU A 71 -3.87 6.10 4.27
C LEU A 71 -2.63 5.54 4.99
N LEU A 72 -1.83 6.41 5.61
CA LEU A 72 -0.62 6.01 6.34
C LEU A 72 -0.91 5.13 7.56
N THR A 73 -2.08 5.31 8.19
CA THR A 73 -2.46 4.60 9.42
C THR A 73 -3.43 3.45 9.18
N HIS A 74 -3.78 3.13 7.94
CA HIS A 74 -4.76 2.10 7.60
C HIS A 74 -6.15 2.32 8.23
N THR A 75 -6.59 3.59 8.35
CA THR A 75 -7.90 3.95 8.93
C THR A 75 -8.85 4.61 7.92
N SER A 76 -8.56 4.47 6.62
CA SER A 76 -9.38 5.05 5.54
C SER A 76 -10.68 4.28 5.26
N GLY A 77 -10.81 3.04 5.75
CA GLY A 77 -11.93 2.17 5.42
C GLY A 77 -11.85 1.52 4.03
N ILE A 78 -10.77 1.75 3.28
CA ILE A 78 -10.55 1.09 1.98
C ILE A 78 -10.24 -0.39 2.20
N ALA A 79 -10.95 -1.26 1.49
CA ALA A 79 -10.71 -2.70 1.51
C ALA A 79 -9.30 -3.05 0.96
N PRO A 80 -8.64 -4.09 1.51
CA PRO A 80 -7.39 -4.58 0.96
C PRO A 80 -7.59 -5.13 -0.45
N ASP A 81 -6.48 -5.34 -1.17
CA ASP A 81 -6.50 -5.91 -2.51
C ASP A 81 -7.23 -7.27 -2.55
N HIS A 82 -7.98 -7.51 -3.64
CA HIS A 82 -8.85 -8.66 -3.87
C HIS A 82 -8.12 -10.01 -3.77
N GLY A 83 -6.81 -10.02 -4.02
CA GLY A 83 -5.97 -11.22 -3.86
C GLY A 83 -5.67 -11.60 -2.40
N THR A 84 -6.00 -10.73 -1.44
CA THR A 84 -5.69 -10.92 -0.01
C THR A 84 -6.87 -11.48 0.77
N ILE A 85 -8.10 -11.18 0.36
CA ILE A 85 -9.33 -11.69 0.97
C ILE A 85 -10.27 -12.11 -0.17
N SER A 86 -10.56 -13.40 -0.27
CA SER A 86 -11.54 -13.92 -1.24
C SER A 86 -12.96 -13.60 -0.75
N ASP A 87 -13.39 -12.36 -0.88
CA ASP A 87 -14.77 -11.97 -0.59
C ASP A 87 -15.41 -11.37 -1.85
N THR A 88 -16.37 -12.12 -2.41
CA THR A 88 -17.09 -11.78 -3.64
C THR A 88 -18.08 -10.60 -3.48
N TYR A 89 -18.30 -10.10 -2.26
CA TYR A 89 -19.22 -9.00 -2.00
C TYR A 89 -18.52 -7.63 -1.86
N TYR A 90 -17.19 -7.57 -1.84
CA TYR A 90 -16.47 -6.30 -1.78
C TYR A 90 -16.21 -5.70 -3.17
N LYS A 91 -16.67 -4.46 -3.34
CA LYS A 91 -16.29 -3.60 -4.48
C LYS A 91 -14.96 -2.94 -4.14
N SER A 92 -13.93 -3.10 -5.00
CA SER A 92 -12.66 -2.37 -4.80
C SER A 92 -12.86 -0.87 -4.83
N ALA A 93 -11.94 -0.14 -4.19
CA ALA A 93 -11.84 1.32 -4.35
C ALA A 93 -11.91 1.75 -5.83
N TRP A 94 -11.19 1.04 -6.69
CA TRP A 94 -11.18 1.29 -8.14
C TRP A 94 -12.55 1.15 -8.81
N TRP A 95 -13.40 0.22 -8.35
CA TRP A 95 -14.73 0.03 -8.93
C TRP A 95 -15.60 1.27 -8.73
N TYR A 96 -15.54 1.87 -7.54
CA TYR A 96 -16.28 3.08 -7.21
C TYR A 96 -15.77 4.32 -7.96
N ILE A 97 -14.45 4.42 -8.15
CA ILE A 97 -13.83 5.51 -8.93
C ILE A 97 -14.32 5.44 -10.38
N TYR A 98 -14.25 4.26 -11.02
CA TYR A 98 -14.71 4.11 -12.40
C TYR A 98 -16.21 4.35 -12.59
N GLU A 99 -17.06 3.98 -11.62
CA GLU A 99 -18.50 4.31 -11.71
C GLU A 99 -18.77 5.82 -11.63
N SER A 100 -17.99 6.57 -10.84
CA SER A 100 -18.17 8.02 -10.72
C SER A 100 -17.84 8.79 -12.00
N GLU A 101 -17.00 8.23 -12.88
CA GLU A 101 -16.60 8.82 -14.17
C GLU A 101 -17.60 8.54 -15.30
N LEU A 102 -18.55 7.61 -15.11
CA LEU A 102 -19.57 7.24 -16.09
C LEU A 102 -20.89 8.00 -15.92
N GLY A 103 -20.97 8.91 -14.94
CA GLY A 103 -22.14 9.74 -14.59
C GLY A 103 -22.11 11.15 -15.16
#